data_AF-W3VEM5-F1
#
_entry.id   AF-W3VEM5-F1
#
_cell.length_a   1.000
_cell.length_b   1.000
_cell.length_c   1.000
_cell.angle_alpha   90.00
_cell.angle_beta   90.00
_cell.angle_gamma   90.00
#
_symmetry.space_group_name_H-M   'P 1'
#
loop_
_entity.id
_entity.type
_entity.pdbx_description
1 polymer ?
#
loop_
_entity_poly.entity_id
_entity_poly.type
_entity_poly.pdbx_seq_one_letter_code
_entity_poly.pdbx_strand_id
1 'polypeptide(L)'
;MSSTAHPHRKGDRTRSALNIYYCLCGEFALVCDRPLSTLPVRPLDQSRVLRCLDSPPYSTTGAPQKVRTARVFKISAQQAPAKLIRRSDGTLEKQYPFECARCHLQLGYEHTPPPLKSGGRFTFILPGALTDRQGVAPPDAFLEQLLTSIPHAEHDAQGPKAE
;
A
#
# COMPACT_ATOMS: atom_id res chain seq x y z
N MET A 1 34.44 -31.66 -21.57
CA MET A 1 33.50 -30.53 -21.58
C MET A 1 32.17 -31.05 -21.06
N SER A 2 31.98 -30.99 -19.74
CA SER A 2 30.83 -31.64 -19.08
C SER A 2 29.85 -30.57 -18.61
N SER A 3 28.74 -30.44 -19.34
CA SER A 3 27.66 -29.50 -19.04
C SER A 3 26.80 -30.04 -17.90
N THR A 4 26.96 -29.46 -16.71
CA THR A 4 26.13 -29.77 -15.54
C THR A 4 24.75 -29.13 -15.71
N ALA A 5 23.77 -29.95 -16.09
CA ALA A 5 22.37 -29.57 -16.11
C ALA A 5 21.91 -29.18 -14.70
N HIS A 6 21.59 -27.92 -14.50
CA HIS A 6 20.99 -27.44 -13.26
C HIS A 6 19.52 -27.92 -13.22
N PRO A 7 19.07 -28.63 -12.17
CA PRO A 7 17.69 -29.05 -12.09
C PRO A 7 16.80 -27.84 -11.88
N HIS A 8 16.04 -27.49 -12.93
CA HIS A 8 14.89 -26.60 -12.82
C HIS A 8 13.90 -27.22 -11.83
N ARG A 9 13.95 -26.76 -10.58
CA ARG A 9 13.01 -27.14 -9.54
C ARG A 9 11.62 -26.64 -9.97
N LYS A 10 10.81 -27.54 -10.51
CA LYS A 10 9.38 -27.34 -10.74
C LYS A 10 8.72 -27.10 -9.39
N GLY A 11 8.64 -25.83 -8.99
CA GLY A 11 7.77 -25.41 -7.91
C GLY A 11 6.34 -25.58 -8.40
N ASP A 12 5.66 -26.59 -7.85
CA ASP A 12 4.22 -26.75 -7.93
C ASP A 12 3.56 -25.47 -7.39
N ARG A 13 3.30 -24.52 -8.30
CA ARG A 13 2.42 -23.39 -8.01
C ARG A 13 1.01 -23.97 -8.10
N THR A 14 0.56 -24.61 -7.03
CA THR A 14 -0.87 -24.66 -6.73
C THR A 14 -1.38 -23.24 -7.00
N ARG A 15 -2.26 -23.05 -7.99
CA ARG A 15 -2.81 -21.73 -8.38
C ARG A 15 -3.53 -21.14 -7.15
N SER A 16 -2.79 -20.51 -6.26
CA SER A 16 -3.36 -19.74 -5.16
C SER A 16 -4.13 -18.59 -5.80
N ALA A 17 -5.41 -18.49 -5.48
CA ALA A 17 -6.27 -17.42 -5.97
C ALA A 17 -5.60 -16.06 -5.67
N LEU A 18 -5.47 -15.22 -6.69
CA LEU A 18 -4.96 -13.88 -6.52
C LEU A 18 -6.02 -13.04 -5.78
N ASN A 19 -5.56 -12.23 -4.84
CA ASN A 19 -6.40 -11.33 -4.07
C ASN A 19 -6.55 -10.03 -4.86
N ILE A 20 -7.80 -9.61 -5.08
CA ILE A 20 -8.14 -8.40 -5.84
C ILE A 20 -8.61 -7.33 -4.86
N TYR A 21 -8.11 -6.12 -5.06
CA TYR A 21 -8.40 -4.97 -4.24
C TYR A 21 -8.83 -3.78 -5.08
N TYR A 22 -9.81 -3.06 -4.56
CA TYR A 22 -10.44 -1.91 -5.16
C TYR A 22 -10.14 -0.66 -4.35
N CYS A 23 -10.08 0.48 -5.03
CA CYS A 23 -10.21 1.78 -4.38
C CYS A 23 -11.60 1.91 -3.73
N LEU A 24 -11.74 2.81 -2.76
CA LEU A 24 -13.01 3.12 -2.09
C LEU A 24 -14.11 3.55 -3.07
N CYS A 25 -13.73 4.20 -4.17
CA CYS A 25 -14.70 4.57 -5.20
C CYS A 25 -15.21 3.34 -5.98
N GLY A 26 -14.54 2.19 -5.92
CA GLY A 26 -14.83 0.95 -6.66
C GLY A 26 -13.94 0.68 -7.88
N GLU A 27 -12.90 1.48 -8.12
CA GLU A 27 -11.94 1.26 -9.21
C GLU A 27 -10.98 0.12 -8.89
N PHE A 28 -10.61 -0.70 -9.87
CA PHE A 28 -9.61 -1.75 -9.65
C PHE A 28 -8.23 -1.13 -9.41
N ALA A 29 -7.57 -1.51 -8.31
CA ALA A 29 -6.36 -0.83 -7.85
C ALA A 29 -5.14 -1.76 -7.66
N LEU A 30 -5.35 -2.97 -7.13
CA LEU A 30 -4.25 -3.88 -6.81
C LEU A 30 -4.71 -5.33 -6.97
N VAL A 31 -3.79 -6.17 -7.47
CA VAL A 31 -3.87 -7.63 -7.37
C VAL A 31 -2.61 -8.16 -6.71
N CYS A 32 -2.73 -9.09 -5.74
CA CYS A 32 -1.60 -9.64 -4.99
C CYS A 32 -1.76 -11.13 -4.67
N ASP A 33 -0.66 -11.87 -4.65
CA ASP A 33 -0.59 -13.30 -4.26
C ASP A 33 -0.89 -13.58 -2.78
N ARG A 34 -0.98 -12.54 -1.94
CA ARG A 34 -1.30 -12.64 -0.51
C ARG A 34 -2.34 -11.60 -0.08
N PRO A 35 -3.16 -11.93 0.94
CA PRO A 35 -4.06 -10.94 1.53
C PRO A 35 -3.27 -9.78 2.17
N LEU A 36 -3.71 -8.54 1.99
CA LEU A 36 -3.08 -7.34 2.57
C LEU A 36 -2.96 -7.41 4.09
N SER A 37 -3.89 -8.08 4.78
CA SER A 37 -3.86 -8.29 6.24
C SER A 37 -2.67 -9.11 6.72
N THR A 38 -2.09 -9.95 5.85
CA THR A 38 -0.94 -10.81 6.19
C THR A 38 0.41 -10.16 5.91
N LEU A 39 0.40 -8.97 5.30
CA LEU A 39 1.62 -8.27 4.95
C LEU A 39 2.23 -7.57 6.17
N PRO A 40 3.57 -7.44 6.23
CA PRO A 40 4.23 -6.63 7.25
C PRO A 40 3.70 -5.20 7.26
N VAL A 41 3.66 -4.62 8.45
CA VAL A 41 3.16 -3.26 8.68
C VAL A 41 4.34 -2.36 8.99
N ARG A 42 4.38 -1.18 8.37
CA ARG A 42 5.37 -0.17 8.67
C ARG A 42 4.98 0.55 9.97
N PRO A 43 5.83 0.59 11.01
CA PRO A 43 5.48 1.22 12.29
C PRO A 43 5.13 2.72 12.19
N LEU A 44 5.79 3.44 11.26
CA LEU A 44 5.70 4.89 11.15
C LEU A 44 4.33 5.42 10.69
N ASP A 45 3.61 4.68 9.84
CA ASP A 45 2.34 5.13 9.26
C ASP A 45 1.34 3.98 9.02
N GLN A 46 1.61 2.81 9.59
CA GLN A 46 0.77 1.61 9.49
C GLN A 46 0.53 1.10 8.06
N SER A 47 1.34 1.57 7.08
CA SER A 47 1.24 1.10 5.70
C SER A 47 1.60 -0.38 5.58
N ARG A 48 0.88 -1.11 4.72
CA ARG A 48 1.22 -2.49 4.36
C ARG A 48 2.40 -2.49 3.40
N VAL A 49 3.38 -3.35 3.66
CA VAL A 49 4.66 -3.39 2.94
C VAL A 49 4.67 -4.52 1.92
N LEU A 50 4.70 -4.15 0.64
CA LEU A 50 4.93 -5.06 -0.49
C LEU A 50 6.40 -5.02 -0.89
N ARG A 51 7.02 -6.20 -1.04
CA ARG A 51 8.42 -6.32 -1.49
C ARG A 51 8.46 -6.52 -3.00
N CYS A 52 9.17 -5.65 -3.71
CA CYS A 52 9.28 -5.67 -5.17
C CYS A 52 10.40 -6.61 -5.67
N LEU A 53 11.46 -6.79 -4.87
CA LEU A 53 12.65 -7.58 -5.22
C LEU A 53 12.99 -8.58 -4.13
N ASP A 54 13.56 -9.72 -4.52
CA ASP A 54 14.09 -10.71 -3.58
C ASP A 54 15.06 -10.06 -2.59
N SER A 55 15.05 -10.53 -1.34
CA SER A 55 16.00 -10.00 -0.37
C SER A 55 17.42 -10.42 -0.73
N PRO A 56 18.44 -9.59 -0.46
CA PRO A 56 19.83 -9.97 -0.67
C PRO A 56 20.19 -11.28 0.08
N PRO A 57 21.06 -12.13 -0.48
CA PRO A 57 21.50 -13.37 0.17
C PRO A 57 22.41 -13.14 1.38
N TYR A 58 22.93 -11.93 1.55
CA TYR A 58 23.73 -11.51 2.69
C TYR A 58 23.00 -10.40 3.46
N SER A 59 23.14 -10.40 4.78
CA SER A 59 22.67 -9.34 5.65
C SER A 59 23.56 -8.10 5.55
N THR A 60 23.17 -7.01 6.21
CA THR A 60 23.96 -5.77 6.26
C THR A 60 25.33 -5.97 6.92
N THR A 61 25.51 -6.99 7.75
CA THR A 61 26.79 -7.34 8.38
C THR A 61 27.62 -8.32 7.54
N GLY A 62 27.15 -8.70 6.36
CA GLY A 62 27.80 -9.68 5.48
C GLY A 62 27.49 -11.14 5.82
N ALA A 63 26.80 -11.43 6.92
CA ALA A 63 26.41 -12.79 7.27
C ALA A 63 25.39 -13.36 6.27
N PRO A 64 25.49 -14.64 5.87
CA PRO A 64 24.51 -15.29 5.01
C PRO A 64 23.10 -15.25 5.62
N GLN A 65 22.09 -15.01 4.79
CA GLN A 65 20.68 -15.06 5.22
C GLN A 65 19.81 -15.78 4.20
N LYS A 66 18.69 -16.34 4.67
CA LYS A 66 17.68 -16.93 3.80
C LYS A 66 17.05 -15.84 2.92
N VAL A 67 17.15 -16.02 1.60
CA VAL A 67 16.51 -15.15 0.61
C VAL A 67 14.99 -15.23 0.77
N ARG A 68 14.37 -14.08 1.00
CA ARG A 68 12.91 -13.89 1.01
C ARG A 68 12.49 -13.45 -0.38
N THR A 69 11.65 -14.24 -1.02
CA THR A 69 11.15 -13.96 -2.35
C THR A 69 10.27 -12.72 -2.38
N ALA A 70 10.34 -11.97 -3.47
CA ALA A 70 9.42 -10.88 -3.80
C ALA A 70 7.98 -11.39 -3.84
N ARG A 71 7.03 -10.45 -3.70
CA ARG A 71 5.61 -10.75 -3.85
C ARG A 71 5.20 -10.60 -5.30
N VAL A 72 4.28 -11.45 -5.75
CA VAL A 72 3.64 -11.28 -7.06
C VAL A 72 2.46 -10.34 -6.88
N PHE A 73 2.55 -9.14 -7.44
CA PHE A 73 1.47 -8.17 -7.42
C PHE A 73 1.52 -7.22 -8.61
N LYS A 74 0.37 -6.64 -8.97
CA LYS A 74 0.26 -5.56 -9.97
C LYS A 74 -0.60 -4.44 -9.39
N ILE A 75 -0.12 -3.21 -9.53
CA ILE A 75 -0.85 -2.00 -9.16
C ILE A 75 -1.37 -1.35 -10.45
N SER A 76 -2.64 -0.96 -10.42
CA SER A 76 -3.28 -0.12 -11.44
C SER A 76 -3.59 1.23 -10.79
N ALA A 77 -2.67 2.17 -10.93
CA ALA A 77 -2.75 3.50 -10.33
C ALA A 77 -2.04 4.53 -11.21
N GLN A 78 -2.39 5.79 -11.03
CA GLN A 78 -1.72 6.93 -11.65
C GLN A 78 -0.58 7.40 -10.74
N GLN A 79 0.54 7.80 -11.33
CA GLN A 79 1.63 8.42 -10.59
C GLN A 79 1.25 9.85 -10.20
N ALA A 80 1.39 10.19 -8.91
CA ALA A 80 1.19 11.54 -8.41
C ALA A 80 2.54 12.27 -8.16
N PRO A 81 2.54 13.61 -8.04
CA PRO A 81 3.76 14.38 -7.81
C PRO A 81 4.49 13.98 -6.53
N ALA A 82 5.83 13.99 -6.58
CA ALA A 82 6.65 13.69 -5.41
C ALA A 82 6.42 14.73 -4.31
N LYS A 83 6.39 14.27 -3.05
CA LYS A 83 6.24 15.14 -1.88
C LYS A 83 7.28 14.85 -0.82
N LEU A 84 7.62 15.87 -0.04
CA LEU A 84 8.46 15.74 1.14
C LEU A 84 7.57 15.93 2.36
N ILE A 85 7.51 14.92 3.22
CA ILE A 85 6.72 14.97 4.46
C ILE A 85 7.65 15.11 5.64
N ARG A 86 7.25 15.91 6.63
CA ARG A 86 7.92 16.01 7.92
C ARG A 86 7.25 15.06 8.90
N ARG A 87 8.03 14.20 9.54
CA ARG A 87 7.57 13.23 10.54
C ARG A 87 7.55 13.89 11.94
N SER A 88 6.89 13.22 12.89
CA SER A 88 6.75 13.70 14.27
C SER A 88 8.09 13.81 15.00
N ASP A 89 9.07 12.98 14.63
CA ASP A 89 10.46 13.03 15.11
C ASP A 89 11.30 14.15 14.46
N GLY A 90 10.68 14.96 13.58
CA GLY A 90 11.33 16.05 12.86
C GLY A 90 12.07 15.62 11.59
N THR A 91 12.17 14.33 11.30
CA THR A 91 12.83 13.83 10.08
C THR A 91 12.02 14.14 8.82
N LEU A 92 12.70 14.21 7.68
CA LEU A 92 12.09 14.45 6.37
C LEU A 92 12.10 13.15 5.55
N GLU A 93 10.95 12.80 4.99
CA GLU A 93 10.79 11.63 4.14
C GLU A 93 10.28 12.04 2.76
N LYS A 94 11.02 11.67 1.71
CA LYS A 94 10.59 11.88 0.33
C LYS A 94 9.71 10.70 -0.11
N GLN A 95 8.54 10.99 -0.63
CA GLN A 95 7.58 10.02 -1.12
C GLN A 95 7.24 10.28 -2.59
N TYR A 96 7.11 9.21 -3.36
CA TYR A 96 6.56 9.19 -4.71
C TYR A 96 5.18 8.52 -4.64
N PRO A 97 4.11 9.30 -4.39
CA PRO A 97 2.77 8.77 -4.20
C PRO A 97 2.16 8.27 -5.51
N PHE A 98 1.26 7.31 -5.41
CA PHE A 98 0.38 6.92 -6.51
C PHE A 98 -1.07 6.92 -6.04
N GLU A 99 -1.95 7.24 -6.96
CA GLU A 99 -3.35 7.54 -6.70
C GLU A 99 -4.29 6.75 -7.61
N CYS A 100 -5.54 6.60 -7.18
CA CYS A 100 -6.57 6.00 -8.00
C CYS A 100 -6.76 6.83 -9.28
N ALA A 101 -6.68 6.17 -10.44
CA ALA A 101 -6.84 6.82 -11.74
C ALA A 101 -8.24 7.44 -11.97
N ARG A 102 -9.24 7.05 -11.16
CA ARG A 102 -10.61 7.56 -11.25
C ARG A 102 -10.89 8.72 -10.31
N CYS A 103 -10.58 8.58 -9.03
CA CYS A 103 -10.97 9.55 -7.99
C CYS A 103 -9.79 10.26 -7.33
N HIS A 104 -8.56 10.01 -7.79
CA HIS A 104 -7.32 10.62 -7.27
C HIS A 104 -7.07 10.40 -5.76
N LEU A 105 -7.73 9.40 -5.16
CA LEU A 105 -7.43 8.99 -3.79
C LEU A 105 -6.01 8.42 -3.74
N GLN A 106 -5.16 8.92 -2.85
CA GLN A 106 -3.82 8.36 -2.66
C GLN A 106 -3.93 6.92 -2.13
N LEU A 107 -3.41 5.97 -2.90
CA LEU A 107 -3.47 4.54 -2.54
C LEU A 107 -2.22 4.09 -1.78
N GLY A 108 -1.11 4.74 -2.06
CA GLY A 108 0.19 4.35 -1.54
C GLY A 108 1.30 5.26 -2.00
N TYR A 109 2.54 4.81 -1.78
CA TYR A 109 3.73 5.50 -2.24
C TYR A 109 4.93 4.55 -2.35
N GLU A 110 5.96 5.00 -3.05
CA GLU A 110 7.31 4.42 -3.04
C GLU A 110 8.34 5.46 -2.61
N HIS A 111 9.53 5.02 -2.21
CA HIS A 111 10.68 5.90 -1.95
C HIS A 111 11.60 6.07 -3.15
N THR A 112 11.36 5.30 -4.21
CA THR A 112 12.12 5.36 -5.46
C THR A 112 11.32 6.13 -6.49
N PRO A 113 11.97 6.95 -7.33
CA PRO A 113 11.28 7.67 -8.39
C PRO A 113 10.51 6.72 -9.34
N PRO A 114 9.49 7.24 -10.04
CA PRO A 114 8.74 6.49 -11.05
C PRO A 114 9.65 5.99 -12.19
N PRO A 115 9.24 4.95 -12.93
CA PRO A 115 7.92 4.31 -12.89
C PRO A 115 7.72 3.36 -11.70
N LEU A 116 6.47 3.13 -11.29
CA LEU A 116 6.11 2.18 -10.22
C LEU A 116 6.83 0.84 -10.38
N LYS A 117 7.37 0.32 -9.28
CA LYS A 117 8.12 -0.95 -9.24
C LYS A 117 9.40 -1.01 -10.08
N SER A 118 9.89 0.10 -10.63
CA SER A 118 11.02 0.08 -11.59
C SER A 118 12.41 0.12 -10.94
N GLY A 119 12.49 0.27 -9.62
CA GLY A 119 13.76 0.26 -8.89
C GLY A 119 13.64 0.27 -7.37
N GLY A 120 12.43 0.42 -6.83
CA GLY A 120 12.18 0.41 -5.39
C GLY A 120 12.22 -0.97 -4.78
N ARG A 121 12.73 -1.08 -3.55
CA ARG A 121 12.73 -2.33 -2.78
C ARG A 121 11.33 -2.67 -2.26
N PHE A 122 10.53 -1.63 -1.98
CA PHE A 122 9.25 -1.74 -1.33
C PHE A 122 8.22 -0.77 -1.91
N THR A 123 6.98 -1.24 -1.98
CA THR A 123 5.80 -0.41 -2.19
C THR A 123 4.98 -0.39 -0.90
N PHE A 124 4.50 0.78 -0.52
CA PHE A 124 3.72 0.99 0.70
C PHE A 124 2.27 1.27 0.33
N ILE A 125 1.33 0.45 0.81
CA ILE A 125 -0.10 0.65 0.65
C ILE A 125 -0.63 1.31 1.92
N LEU A 126 -1.29 2.46 1.77
CA LEU A 126 -1.84 3.19 2.92
C LEU A 126 -2.98 2.40 3.58
N PRO A 127 -3.08 2.43 4.92
CA PRO A 127 -4.22 1.83 5.62
C PRO A 127 -5.53 2.48 5.17
N GLY A 128 -6.59 1.70 5.07
CA GLY A 128 -7.92 2.18 4.66
C GLY A 128 -8.05 2.62 3.19
N ALA A 129 -6.99 2.58 2.39
CA ALA A 129 -7.05 3.05 1.00
C ALA A 129 -7.65 2.03 0.02
N LEU A 130 -7.65 0.75 0.39
CA LEU A 130 -8.08 -0.37 -0.45
C LEU A 130 -9.04 -1.30 0.30
N THR A 131 -9.97 -1.90 -0.45
CA THR A 131 -10.95 -2.88 0.03
C THR A 131 -10.97 -4.10 -0.88
N ASP A 132 -11.24 -5.28 -0.31
CA ASP A 132 -11.47 -6.52 -1.07
C ASP A 132 -12.90 -6.61 -1.63
N ARG A 133 -13.79 -5.67 -1.23
CA ARG A 133 -15.18 -5.59 -1.68
C ARG A 133 -15.45 -4.28 -2.40
N GLN A 134 -15.79 -4.36 -3.68
CA GLN A 134 -16.08 -3.17 -4.48
C GLN A 134 -17.24 -2.36 -3.88
N GLY A 135 -17.04 -1.05 -3.72
CA GLY A 135 -18.06 -0.13 -3.22
C GLY A 135 -18.33 -0.20 -1.70
N VAL A 136 -17.56 -0.99 -0.95
CA VAL A 136 -17.65 -1.08 0.50
C VAL A 136 -16.35 -0.56 1.11
N ALA A 137 -16.44 0.51 1.91
CA ALA A 137 -15.28 1.03 2.61
C ALA A 137 -14.72 -0.03 3.59
N PRO A 138 -13.38 -0.22 3.67
CA PRO A 138 -12.78 -1.16 4.59
C PRO A 138 -12.93 -0.66 6.04
N PRO A 139 -12.86 -1.55 7.05
CA PRO A 139 -13.05 -1.17 8.45
C PRO A 139 -12.02 -0.16 8.98
N ASP A 140 -10.83 -0.11 8.37
CA ASP A 140 -9.76 0.83 8.70
C ASP A 140 -9.81 2.11 7.86
N ALA A 141 -10.88 2.33 7.09
CA ALA A 141 -11.13 3.64 6.51
C ALA A 141 -11.35 4.66 7.63
N PHE A 142 -10.67 5.80 7.53
CA PHE A 142 -10.62 6.88 8.51
C PHE A 142 -11.98 7.52 8.89
N LEU A 143 -13.12 6.98 8.40
CA LEU A 143 -14.45 7.53 8.63
C LEU A 143 -14.76 7.68 10.12
N GLU A 144 -14.50 6.67 10.95
CA GLU A 144 -14.91 6.69 12.35
C GLU A 144 -14.12 7.74 13.17
N GLN A 145 -12.80 7.81 12.97
CA GLN A 145 -11.95 8.83 13.60
C GLN A 145 -12.28 10.23 13.09
N LEU A 146 -12.55 10.38 11.79
CA LEU A 146 -12.96 11.65 11.21
C LEU A 146 -14.31 12.11 11.79
N LEU A 147 -15.31 11.23 11.82
CA LEU A 147 -16.64 11.51 12.38
C LEU A 147 -16.57 11.93 13.85
N THR A 148 -15.67 11.31 14.62
CA THR A 148 -15.45 11.67 16.04
C THR A 148 -14.69 12.99 16.20
N SER A 149 -13.90 13.40 15.20
CA SER A 149 -13.14 14.65 15.20
C SER A 149 -13.90 15.87 14.68
N ILE A 150 -15.07 15.67 14.05
CA ILE A 150 -15.96 16.76 13.65
C ILE A 150 -16.65 17.26 14.92
N PRO A 151 -16.38 18.48 15.40
CA PRO A 151 -17.15 19.04 16.50
C PRO A 151 -18.62 19.08 16.06
N HIS A 152 -19.50 18.51 16.87
CA HIS A 152 -20.94 18.63 16.67
C HIS A 152 -21.27 20.12 16.56
N ALA A 153 -21.58 20.58 15.35
CA ALA A 153 -22.17 21.89 15.19
C ALA A 153 -23.54 21.84 15.87
N GLU A 154 -23.63 22.34 17.10
CA GLU A 154 -24.90 22.61 17.75
C GLU A 154 -25.67 23.56 16.82
N HIS A 155 -26.73 23.03 16.21
CA HIS A 155 -27.72 23.87 15.55
C HIS A 155 -28.46 24.64 16.65
N ASP A 156 -27.99 25.85 16.95
CA ASP A 156 -28.81 26.86 17.60
C ASP A 156 -29.96 27.23 16.65
N ALA A 157 -31.07 26.52 16.79
CA ALA A 157 -32.34 26.88 16.20
C ALA A 157 -32.89 28.12 16.93
N GLN A 158 -32.32 29.29 16.67
CA GLN A 158 -32.93 30.55 17.06
C GLN A 158 -34.04 30.85 16.04
N GLY A 159 -35.25 30.39 16.33
CA GLY A 159 -36.46 30.73 15.58
C GLY A 159 -36.66 32.26 15.51
N PRO A 160 -37.31 32.76 14.45
CA PRO A 160 -37.49 34.20 14.26
C PRO A 160 -38.37 34.77 15.37
N LYS A 161 -37.87 35.76 16.10
CA LYS A 161 -38.70 36.61 16.97
C LYS A 161 -39.50 37.55 16.07
N ALA A 162 -40.81 37.34 16.03
CA ALA A 162 -41.77 38.34 15.56
C ALA A 162 -42.05 39.30 16.72
N GLU A 163 -41.72 40.58 16.56
CA GLU A 163 -42.56 41.75 16.91
C GLU A 163 -41.94 43.03 16.34
#